data_AF-A0A5C7J6T0-F1
#
_entry.id   AF-A0A5C7J6T0-F1
#
_cell.length_a   1.000
_cell.length_b   1.000
_cell.length_c   1.000
_cell.angle_alpha   90.00
_cell.angle_beta   90.00
_cell.angle_gamma   90.00
#
_symmetry.space_group_name_H-M   'P 1'
#
loop_
_entity.id
_entity.type
_entity.pdbx_description
1 polymer ?
#
loop_
_entity_poly.entity_id
_entity_poly.type
_entity_poly.pdbx_seq_one_letter_code
_entity_poly.pdbx_strand_id
1 'polypeptide(L)'
;MANAYIDENGTRALIAASNIDGTTPVRLYADPVTHRLLVDLPGAAGTVTSFSFTDGNGFDGTVTNSTTTPTLSLTTTVADTRVMFSNNGAITGDAGMTYNSTTDTLTVTNITGATDITGAVITATTRVVTPVLRASATGGILIESDNGTDVALYGSLSGSGALYYGTVSVTGPILSATNDGSALGSASQAWSDLFLAEGGVINWDNGDATLTQSGNTLTVGGAELILDPAIGPTDVSSVGFRAVPQNSQSAAYTAVLSDAGKHILHPTADNNARTFTIPANASVAYPIGTAITFINQINTVTIAITTDTLVLAGSGATGSRTLAANGVATAIKIASTTWIISGTNLT
;
A
#
# COMPACT_ATOMS: atom_id res chain seq x y z
N MET A 1 -40.97 -21.71 -102.85
CA MET A 1 -40.38 -23.02 -102.52
C MET A 1 -40.19 -23.90 -103.77
N ALA A 2 -39.55 -23.38 -104.83
CA ALA A 2 -39.25 -24.20 -106.02
C ALA A 2 -38.17 -25.27 -105.75
N ASN A 3 -37.47 -25.16 -104.62
CA ASN A 3 -36.31 -25.99 -104.25
C ASN A 3 -36.47 -26.69 -102.88
N ALA A 4 -37.69 -26.92 -102.38
CA ALA A 4 -37.88 -27.79 -101.21
C ALA A 4 -37.43 -29.22 -101.54
N TYR A 5 -36.69 -29.85 -100.61
CA TYR A 5 -36.13 -31.20 -100.72
C TYR A 5 -37.22 -32.22 -101.03
N ILE A 6 -37.00 -32.97 -102.11
CA ILE A 6 -37.90 -33.97 -102.65
C ILE A 6 -37.39 -35.31 -102.14
N ASP A 7 -38.23 -36.05 -101.41
CA ASP A 7 -37.87 -37.40 -100.97
C ASP A 7 -37.66 -38.36 -102.17
N GLU A 8 -37.15 -39.55 -101.88
CA GLU A 8 -36.92 -40.60 -102.88
C GLU A 8 -38.20 -41.06 -103.62
N ASN A 9 -39.38 -40.59 -103.21
CA ASN A 9 -40.67 -40.80 -103.86
C ASN A 9 -41.18 -39.57 -104.65
N GLY A 10 -40.39 -38.51 -104.78
CA GLY A 10 -40.79 -37.33 -105.57
C GLY A 10 -41.58 -36.28 -104.79
N THR A 11 -41.63 -36.30 -103.45
CA THR A 11 -42.48 -35.40 -102.64
C THR A 11 -41.68 -34.41 -101.79
N ARG A 12 -42.05 -33.12 -101.82
CA ARG A 12 -41.40 -32.04 -101.06
C ARG A 12 -41.77 -32.09 -99.57
N ALA A 13 -40.82 -32.39 -98.67
CA ALA A 13 -41.12 -32.54 -97.24
C ALA A 13 -41.11 -31.19 -96.47
N LEU A 14 -42.18 -30.41 -96.64
CA LEU A 14 -42.60 -29.36 -95.71
C LEU A 14 -43.78 -29.93 -94.91
N ILE A 15 -43.57 -30.31 -93.64
CA ILE A 15 -44.60 -31.03 -92.89
C ILE A 15 -45.72 -30.08 -92.41
N ALA A 16 -45.38 -28.85 -92.00
CA ALA A 16 -46.33 -27.75 -91.82
C ALA A 16 -45.59 -26.42 -91.62
N ALA A 17 -46.19 -25.32 -92.07
CA ALA A 17 -45.89 -23.98 -91.55
C ALA A 17 -47.18 -23.48 -90.91
N SER A 18 -47.19 -23.32 -89.59
CA SER A 18 -48.29 -22.65 -88.90
C SER A 18 -47.74 -21.88 -87.71
N ASN A 19 -48.05 -20.59 -87.73
CA ASN A 19 -47.97 -19.72 -86.57
C ASN A 19 -49.25 -18.87 -86.56
N ILE A 20 -49.57 -18.29 -85.40
CA ILE A 20 -50.85 -17.61 -85.17
C ILE A 20 -51.02 -16.33 -86.03
N ASP A 21 -49.92 -15.76 -86.52
CA ASP A 21 -49.90 -14.48 -87.24
C ASP A 21 -49.97 -14.61 -88.77
N GLY A 22 -49.89 -15.84 -89.32
CA GLY A 22 -50.01 -16.11 -90.76
C GLY A 22 -48.93 -15.47 -91.66
N THR A 23 -47.88 -14.87 -91.10
CA THR A 23 -46.89 -14.07 -91.86
C THR A 23 -45.44 -14.47 -91.62
N THR A 24 -45.11 -15.16 -90.52
CA THR A 24 -43.72 -15.54 -90.19
C THR A 24 -43.54 -17.06 -90.11
N PRO A 25 -43.02 -17.74 -91.15
CA PRO A 25 -42.96 -19.20 -91.14
C PRO A 25 -41.97 -19.72 -90.07
N VAL A 26 -42.51 -20.33 -88.99
CA VAL A 26 -41.74 -21.21 -88.09
C VAL A 26 -41.41 -22.46 -88.88
N ARG A 27 -40.11 -22.71 -89.07
CA ARG A 27 -39.66 -23.86 -89.86
C ARG A 27 -39.52 -25.07 -88.93
N LEU A 28 -40.28 -26.11 -89.24
CA LEU A 28 -40.11 -27.43 -88.63
C LEU A 28 -39.28 -28.30 -89.56
N TYR A 29 -38.20 -28.88 -89.04
CA TYR A 29 -37.35 -29.79 -89.77
C TYR A 29 -37.31 -31.14 -89.08
N ALA A 30 -37.49 -32.22 -89.85
CA ALA A 30 -37.18 -33.56 -89.39
C ALA A 30 -35.71 -33.84 -89.68
N ASP A 31 -34.93 -34.18 -88.66
CA ASP A 31 -33.57 -34.66 -88.83
C ASP A 31 -33.60 -36.08 -89.41
N PRO A 32 -33.07 -36.30 -90.63
CA PRO A 32 -33.16 -37.60 -91.30
C PRO A 32 -32.30 -38.69 -90.65
N VAL A 33 -31.38 -38.33 -89.75
CA VAL A 33 -30.51 -39.30 -89.05
C VAL A 33 -31.10 -39.64 -87.69
N THR A 34 -31.50 -38.63 -86.92
CA THR A 34 -32.00 -38.86 -85.55
C THR A 34 -33.50 -39.06 -85.45
N HIS A 35 -34.25 -38.85 -86.55
CA HIS A 35 -35.72 -38.88 -86.60
C HIS A 35 -36.40 -37.89 -85.65
N ARG A 36 -35.68 -36.86 -85.19
CA ARG A 36 -36.21 -35.83 -84.30
C ARG A 36 -36.82 -34.70 -85.10
N LEU A 37 -37.90 -34.13 -84.59
CA LEU A 37 -38.49 -32.89 -85.11
C LEU A 37 -37.88 -31.70 -84.36
N LEU A 38 -37.16 -30.83 -85.06
CA LEU A 38 -36.56 -29.61 -84.52
C LEU A 38 -37.37 -28.38 -84.93
N VAL A 39 -37.48 -27.42 -84.01
CA VAL A 39 -38.16 -26.13 -84.20
C VAL A 39 -37.14 -25.03 -83.94
N ASP A 40 -36.95 -24.14 -84.91
CA ASP A 40 -36.07 -22.97 -84.75
C ASP A 40 -36.85 -21.84 -84.06
N LEU A 41 -36.55 -21.55 -82.80
CA LEU A 41 -37.13 -20.44 -82.05
C LEU A 41 -36.11 -19.30 -81.98
N PRO A 42 -36.45 -18.06 -82.39
CA PRO A 42 -35.52 -16.95 -82.32
C PRO A 42 -35.30 -16.51 -80.87
N GLY A 43 -34.13 -16.88 -80.33
CA GLY A 43 -33.43 -16.27 -79.18
C GLY A 43 -34.23 -15.90 -77.93
N ALA A 44 -34.23 -16.76 -76.91
CA ALA A 44 -34.55 -16.37 -75.54
C ALA A 44 -33.33 -16.62 -74.64
N ALA A 45 -32.79 -15.57 -74.04
CA ALA A 45 -31.78 -15.65 -72.99
C ALA A 45 -32.35 -16.42 -71.79
N GLY A 46 -31.62 -17.42 -71.29
CA GLY A 46 -32.08 -18.22 -70.15
C GLY A 46 -32.15 -17.41 -68.85
N THR A 47 -33.25 -17.56 -68.11
CA THR A 47 -33.39 -17.04 -66.74
C THR A 47 -32.68 -17.98 -65.77
N VAL A 48 -31.79 -17.47 -64.93
CA VAL A 48 -31.28 -18.25 -63.78
C VAL A 48 -32.42 -18.36 -62.77
N THR A 49 -33.04 -19.54 -62.70
CA THR A 49 -34.19 -19.81 -61.83
C THR A 49 -33.80 -20.33 -60.45
N SER A 50 -32.55 -20.73 -60.26
CA SER A 50 -32.02 -21.14 -58.96
C SER A 50 -30.54 -20.80 -58.82
N PHE A 51 -30.17 -20.34 -57.63
CA PHE A 51 -28.81 -20.20 -57.13
C PHE A 51 -28.85 -20.70 -55.69
N SER A 52 -28.12 -21.76 -55.35
CA SER A 52 -28.12 -22.35 -54.01
C SER A 52 -26.72 -22.33 -53.42
N PHE A 53 -26.58 -21.87 -52.18
CA PHE A 53 -25.43 -22.20 -51.35
C PHE A 53 -25.74 -23.49 -50.58
N THR A 54 -24.77 -24.38 -50.41
CA THR A 54 -24.87 -25.50 -49.45
C THR A 54 -24.49 -24.96 -48.09
N ASP A 55 -25.38 -25.09 -47.11
CA ASP A 55 -25.26 -24.41 -45.83
C ASP A 55 -24.21 -25.07 -44.92
N GLY A 56 -23.26 -24.25 -44.47
CA GLY A 56 -22.42 -24.50 -43.31
C GLY A 56 -22.85 -23.66 -42.11
N ASN A 57 -24.18 -23.51 -41.88
CA ASN A 57 -24.76 -22.70 -40.79
C ASN A 57 -24.24 -21.24 -40.74
N GLY A 58 -24.63 -20.38 -41.69
CA GLY A 58 -24.27 -18.95 -41.54
C GLY A 58 -24.66 -17.99 -42.65
N PHE A 59 -25.10 -18.45 -43.82
CA PHE A 59 -25.61 -17.60 -44.90
C PHE A 59 -26.95 -18.15 -45.39
N ASP A 60 -28.02 -17.38 -45.18
CA ASP A 60 -29.31 -17.61 -45.85
C ASP A 60 -29.58 -16.44 -46.81
N GLY A 61 -29.98 -16.75 -48.03
CA GLY A 61 -30.20 -15.78 -49.09
C GLY A 61 -31.40 -16.19 -49.92
N THR A 62 -32.45 -15.37 -49.90
CA THR A 62 -33.64 -15.58 -50.74
C THR A 62 -33.65 -14.58 -51.89
N VAL A 63 -33.84 -15.07 -53.12
CA VAL A 63 -34.06 -14.20 -54.28
C VAL A 63 -35.46 -13.62 -54.17
N THR A 64 -35.56 -12.33 -53.84
CA THR A 64 -36.86 -11.71 -53.56
C THR A 64 -37.70 -11.53 -54.83
N ASN A 65 -37.07 -11.37 -56.01
CA ASN A 65 -37.73 -11.32 -57.32
C ASN A 65 -36.83 -11.86 -58.44
N SER A 66 -37.23 -12.94 -59.11
CA SER A 66 -36.55 -13.50 -60.29
C SER A 66 -36.66 -12.56 -61.49
N THR A 67 -35.64 -11.72 -61.70
CA THR A 67 -35.49 -10.86 -62.88
C THR A 67 -34.16 -11.15 -63.56
N THR A 68 -33.90 -10.55 -64.72
CA THR A 68 -32.64 -10.71 -65.48
C THR A 68 -31.42 -10.07 -64.78
N THR A 69 -31.59 -9.43 -63.62
CA THR A 69 -30.49 -8.86 -62.82
C THR A 69 -30.84 -8.92 -61.32
N PRO A 70 -30.78 -10.10 -60.66
CA PRO A 70 -31.15 -10.20 -59.26
C PRO A 70 -30.14 -9.48 -58.37
N THR A 71 -30.60 -8.54 -57.53
CA THR A 71 -29.81 -7.99 -56.42
C THR A 71 -29.80 -8.99 -55.27
N LEU A 72 -28.60 -9.40 -54.86
CA LEU A 72 -28.40 -10.39 -53.81
C LEU A 72 -28.24 -9.68 -52.46
N SER A 73 -29.22 -9.83 -51.56
CA SER A 73 -29.12 -9.36 -50.17
C SER A 73 -28.78 -10.54 -49.28
N LEU A 74 -27.57 -10.57 -48.73
CA LEU A 74 -27.12 -11.63 -47.82
C LEU A 74 -27.30 -11.14 -46.38
N THR A 75 -28.04 -11.89 -45.57
CA THR A 75 -28.15 -11.66 -44.13
C THR A 75 -27.59 -12.90 -43.42
N THR A 76 -26.53 -12.72 -42.64
CA THR A 76 -25.92 -13.81 -41.87
C THR A 76 -26.63 -13.96 -40.53
N THR A 77 -27.14 -15.14 -40.23
CA THR A 77 -27.62 -15.51 -38.90
C THR A 77 -26.68 -16.58 -38.35
N VAL A 78 -25.93 -16.28 -37.30
CA VAL A 78 -24.99 -17.25 -36.69
C VAL A 78 -25.65 -17.85 -35.47
N ALA A 79 -25.79 -19.17 -35.45
CA ALA A 79 -26.47 -19.92 -34.39
C ALA A 79 -25.56 -20.30 -33.20
N ASP A 80 -24.24 -20.11 -33.32
CA ASP A 80 -23.28 -20.39 -32.26
C ASP A 80 -22.92 -19.11 -31.48
N THR A 81 -22.62 -19.26 -30.19
CA THR A 81 -22.19 -18.24 -29.20
C THR A 81 -20.89 -17.49 -29.54
N ARG A 82 -20.41 -17.56 -30.79
CA ARG A 82 -19.27 -16.80 -31.27
C ARG A 82 -19.76 -15.52 -31.94
N VAL A 83 -19.48 -14.42 -31.28
CA VAL A 83 -19.70 -13.06 -31.78
C VAL A 83 -19.07 -12.91 -33.16
N MET A 84 -19.87 -12.54 -34.17
CA MET A 84 -19.32 -11.99 -35.40
C MET A 84 -18.69 -10.65 -35.05
N PHE A 85 -17.37 -10.56 -35.10
CA PHE A 85 -16.69 -9.28 -35.06
C PHE A 85 -17.02 -8.55 -36.37
N SER A 86 -17.89 -7.54 -36.31
CA SER A 86 -17.91 -6.54 -37.38
C SER A 86 -16.56 -5.83 -37.37
N ASN A 87 -16.02 -5.46 -38.53
CA ASN A 87 -14.81 -4.66 -38.58
C ASN A 87 -15.11 -3.27 -37.97
N ASN A 88 -14.69 -3.06 -36.73
CA ASN A 88 -14.78 -1.77 -36.04
C ASN A 88 -16.22 -1.27 -35.77
N GLY A 89 -17.16 -2.16 -35.43
CA GLY A 89 -18.53 -1.80 -35.08
C GLY A 89 -19.03 -2.38 -33.75
N ALA A 90 -20.23 -1.95 -33.34
CA ALA A 90 -20.93 -2.54 -32.21
C ALA A 90 -21.13 -4.05 -32.45
N ILE A 91 -21.04 -4.84 -31.38
CA ILE A 91 -21.42 -6.25 -31.46
C ILE A 91 -22.92 -6.30 -31.72
N THR A 92 -23.34 -7.05 -32.74
CA THR A 92 -24.74 -7.12 -33.16
C THR A 92 -25.65 -7.49 -31.98
N GLY A 93 -26.52 -6.56 -31.58
CA GLY A 93 -27.49 -6.75 -30.51
C GLY A 93 -27.15 -6.09 -29.17
N ASP A 94 -25.95 -5.53 -28.98
CA ASP A 94 -25.59 -4.87 -27.72
C ASP A 94 -24.94 -3.50 -27.97
N ALA A 95 -25.59 -2.43 -27.52
CA ALA A 95 -25.12 -1.06 -27.67
C ALA A 95 -23.99 -0.68 -26.68
N GLY A 96 -23.74 -1.51 -25.67
CA GLY A 96 -22.68 -1.33 -24.69
C GLY A 96 -21.35 -1.96 -25.12
N MET A 97 -21.35 -2.97 -25.99
CA MET A 97 -20.14 -3.72 -26.36
C MET A 97 -19.64 -3.40 -27.79
N THR A 98 -18.40 -2.93 -27.91
CA THR A 98 -17.75 -2.61 -29.20
C THR A 98 -16.41 -3.33 -29.32
N TYR A 99 -16.14 -3.99 -30.44
CA TYR A 99 -14.82 -4.59 -30.71
C TYR A 99 -14.05 -3.75 -31.74
N ASN A 100 -12.82 -3.36 -31.40
CA ASN A 100 -11.90 -2.71 -32.31
C ASN A 100 -10.90 -3.74 -32.85
N SER A 101 -11.09 -4.15 -34.10
CA SER A 101 -10.23 -5.13 -34.76
C SER A 101 -8.80 -4.64 -35.03
N THR A 102 -8.58 -3.31 -34.99
CA THR A 102 -7.26 -2.70 -35.21
C THR A 102 -6.37 -2.83 -33.98
N THR A 103 -6.97 -2.73 -32.78
CA THR A 103 -6.25 -2.81 -31.50
C THR A 103 -6.47 -4.13 -30.77
N ASP A 104 -7.29 -5.02 -31.33
CA ASP A 104 -7.76 -6.26 -30.71
C ASP A 104 -8.37 -6.03 -29.31
N THR A 105 -9.18 -4.97 -29.19
CA THR A 105 -9.77 -4.57 -27.91
C THR A 105 -11.29 -4.64 -27.94
N LEU A 106 -11.87 -5.28 -26.93
CA LEU A 106 -13.30 -5.23 -26.63
C LEU A 106 -13.58 -4.14 -25.58
N THR A 107 -14.37 -3.14 -25.95
CA THR A 107 -14.87 -2.10 -25.05
C THR A 107 -16.27 -2.46 -24.57
N VAL A 108 -16.50 -2.40 -23.26
CA VAL A 108 -17.83 -2.58 -22.66
C VAL A 108 -18.21 -1.31 -21.92
N THR A 109 -19.33 -0.70 -22.32
CA THR A 109 -19.87 0.54 -21.77
C THR A 109 -21.02 0.19 -20.83
N ASN A 110 -21.00 0.75 -19.61
CA ASN A 110 -22.04 0.57 -18.59
C ASN A 110 -22.27 -0.88 -18.11
N ILE A 111 -21.22 -1.52 -17.58
CA ILE A 111 -21.35 -2.80 -16.88
C ILE A 111 -22.28 -2.62 -15.68
N THR A 112 -23.46 -3.25 -15.71
CA THR A 112 -24.44 -3.23 -14.63
C THR A 112 -24.59 -4.65 -14.08
N GLY A 113 -24.20 -4.89 -12.83
CA GLY A 113 -24.22 -6.21 -12.18
C GLY A 113 -22.85 -6.89 -12.12
N ALA A 114 -22.70 -7.87 -11.22
CA ALA A 114 -21.44 -8.58 -11.00
C ALA A 114 -21.11 -9.48 -12.21
N THR A 115 -20.11 -9.10 -12.99
CA THR A 115 -19.56 -9.92 -14.09
C THR A 115 -18.06 -10.10 -13.85
N ASP A 116 -17.60 -11.35 -13.82
CA ASP A 116 -16.17 -11.67 -13.75
C ASP A 116 -15.51 -11.38 -15.10
N ILE A 117 -14.87 -10.21 -15.23
CA ILE A 117 -14.11 -9.84 -16.44
C ILE A 117 -12.70 -10.40 -16.29
N THR A 118 -12.42 -11.53 -16.94
CA THR A 118 -11.09 -12.15 -16.95
C THR A 118 -10.36 -11.81 -18.26
N GLY A 119 -9.20 -11.14 -18.17
CA GLY A 119 -8.28 -10.95 -19.31
C GLY A 119 -8.53 -9.73 -20.23
N ALA A 120 -9.46 -8.83 -19.91
CA ALA A 120 -9.69 -7.62 -20.71
C ALA A 120 -8.92 -6.39 -20.18
N VAL A 121 -8.33 -5.61 -21.09
CA VAL A 121 -7.88 -4.24 -20.80
C VAL A 121 -9.14 -3.37 -20.68
N ILE A 122 -9.53 -3.03 -19.46
CA ILE A 122 -10.69 -2.15 -19.21
C ILE A 122 -10.24 -0.71 -19.38
N THR A 123 -10.40 -0.15 -20.57
CA THR A 123 -10.33 1.29 -20.80
C THR A 123 -11.74 1.85 -20.65
N ALA A 124 -12.20 2.04 -19.41
CA ALA A 124 -13.50 2.63 -19.14
C ALA A 124 -13.37 4.16 -19.06
N THR A 125 -13.89 4.88 -20.06
CA THR A 125 -14.02 6.35 -20.06
C THR A 125 -15.20 6.86 -19.20
N THR A 126 -15.93 5.96 -18.52
CA THR A 126 -17.03 6.37 -17.63
C THR A 126 -17.19 5.39 -16.46
N ARG A 127 -16.83 5.89 -15.26
CA ARG A 127 -17.23 5.50 -13.89
C ARG A 127 -17.77 4.07 -13.71
N VAL A 128 -16.96 3.18 -13.13
CA VAL A 128 -17.39 1.86 -12.63
C VAL A 128 -18.16 2.06 -11.31
N VAL A 129 -19.48 1.84 -11.30
CA VAL A 129 -20.36 2.20 -10.15
C VAL A 129 -20.60 1.03 -9.17
N THR A 130 -19.94 -0.12 -9.29
CA THR A 130 -20.09 -1.23 -8.32
C THR A 130 -18.77 -1.98 -8.09
N PRO A 131 -18.24 -2.10 -6.85
CA PRO A 131 -16.81 -2.29 -6.68
C PRO A 131 -16.43 -3.75 -6.45
N VAL A 132 -16.05 -4.47 -7.50
CA VAL A 132 -14.87 -5.34 -7.39
C VAL A 132 -14.15 -5.35 -8.73
N LEU A 133 -13.10 -4.55 -8.86
CA LEU A 133 -12.14 -4.71 -9.96
C LEU A 133 -11.14 -5.80 -9.53
N ARG A 134 -11.36 -7.06 -9.93
CA ARG A 134 -10.41 -8.16 -9.73
C ARG A 134 -9.45 -8.24 -10.90
N ALA A 135 -8.45 -7.37 -10.95
CA ALA A 135 -7.38 -7.48 -11.95
C ALA A 135 -6.16 -8.20 -11.34
N SER A 136 -5.93 -9.44 -11.77
CA SER A 136 -4.66 -10.15 -11.52
C SER A 136 -3.64 -9.71 -12.56
N ALA A 137 -3.04 -8.54 -12.38
CA ALA A 137 -1.98 -8.04 -13.24
C ALA A 137 -0.60 -8.29 -12.60
N THR A 138 0.34 -8.85 -13.35
CA THR A 138 1.76 -9.01 -12.95
C THR A 138 2.52 -7.68 -12.89
N GLY A 139 1.83 -6.54 -12.99
CA GLY A 139 2.42 -5.19 -13.11
C GLY A 139 1.66 -4.09 -12.36
N GLY A 140 0.80 -4.44 -11.39
CA GLY A 140 -0.03 -3.48 -10.65
C GLY A 140 -1.30 -3.08 -11.39
N ILE A 141 -2.24 -2.49 -10.66
CA ILE A 141 -3.49 -1.94 -11.21
C ILE A 141 -3.34 -0.42 -11.22
N LEU A 142 -3.30 0.18 -12.41
CA LEU A 142 -3.37 1.62 -12.56
C LEU A 142 -4.86 2.02 -12.53
N ILE A 143 -5.30 2.65 -11.44
CA ILE A 143 -6.65 3.23 -11.34
C ILE A 143 -6.48 4.74 -11.44
N GLU A 144 -6.80 5.31 -12.59
CA GLU A 144 -6.82 6.75 -12.81
C GLU A 144 -8.24 7.27 -12.50
N SER A 145 -8.34 8.37 -11.75
CA SER A 145 -9.59 9.10 -11.61
C SER A 145 -9.65 10.18 -12.68
N ASP A 146 -10.60 10.05 -13.62
CA ASP A 146 -10.79 11.00 -14.72
C ASP A 146 -11.15 12.44 -14.26
N ASN A 147 -11.43 12.66 -12.96
CA ASN A 147 -11.88 13.97 -12.46
C ASN A 147 -11.25 14.40 -11.12
N GLY A 148 -10.10 13.83 -10.73
CA GLY A 148 -9.42 14.21 -9.48
C GLY A 148 -10.22 13.93 -8.20
N THR A 149 -11.21 13.05 -8.27
CA THR A 149 -12.03 12.59 -7.14
C THR A 149 -11.59 11.18 -6.74
N ASP A 150 -11.45 10.95 -5.44
CA ASP A 150 -10.80 9.79 -4.82
C ASP A 150 -10.96 8.44 -5.55
N VAL A 151 -9.83 7.75 -5.74
CA VAL A 151 -9.80 6.33 -6.09
C VAL A 151 -10.13 5.51 -4.84
N ALA A 152 -11.36 5.01 -4.75
CA ALA A 152 -11.79 4.17 -3.64
C ALA A 152 -11.39 2.69 -3.89
N LEU A 153 -10.35 2.23 -3.21
CA LEU A 153 -10.01 0.81 -3.10
C LEU A 153 -10.88 0.18 -2.00
N TYR A 154 -11.93 -0.55 -2.38
CA TYR A 154 -12.78 -1.29 -1.45
C TYR A 154 -12.17 -2.68 -1.18
N GLY A 155 -11.21 -2.78 -0.27
CA GLY A 155 -10.64 -4.07 0.15
C GLY A 155 -9.27 -4.00 0.81
N SER A 156 -8.78 -5.15 1.31
CA SER A 156 -7.41 -5.31 1.81
C SER A 156 -6.44 -5.36 0.64
N LEU A 157 -5.40 -4.51 0.65
CA LEU A 157 -4.23 -4.68 -0.21
C LEU A 157 -3.36 -5.79 0.38
N SER A 158 -3.63 -7.04 0.01
CA SER A 158 -3.00 -8.23 0.59
C SER A 158 -1.65 -8.60 -0.05
N GLY A 159 -1.10 -7.75 -0.92
CA GLY A 159 0.19 -7.98 -1.56
C GLY A 159 1.34 -7.43 -0.73
N SER A 160 2.51 -8.08 -0.76
CA SER A 160 3.75 -7.61 -0.11
C SER A 160 4.35 -6.33 -0.73
N GLY A 161 3.60 -5.63 -1.58
CA GLY A 161 4.07 -4.47 -2.34
C GLY A 161 3.97 -3.16 -1.55
N ALA A 162 4.92 -2.26 -1.78
CA ALA A 162 4.88 -0.92 -1.20
C ALA A 162 3.76 -0.08 -1.83
N LEU A 163 3.16 0.80 -1.02
CA LEU A 163 2.20 1.80 -1.46
C LEU A 163 2.97 3.05 -1.93
N TYR A 164 3.15 3.23 -3.24
CA TYR A 164 3.87 4.37 -3.83
C TYR A 164 2.95 5.57 -4.04
N TYR A 165 2.81 6.43 -3.03
CA TYR A 165 1.99 7.64 -3.09
C TYR A 165 2.79 8.82 -2.53
N GLY A 166 2.55 10.03 -3.05
CA GLY A 166 3.23 11.23 -2.55
C GLY A 166 2.86 11.54 -1.10
N THR A 167 1.55 11.57 -0.81
CA THR A 167 1.01 11.77 0.53
C THR A 167 -0.05 10.72 0.83
N VAL A 168 0.04 10.08 1.98
CA VAL A 168 -0.99 9.17 2.50
C VAL A 168 -1.77 9.91 3.58
N SER A 169 -3.05 10.21 3.31
CA SER A 169 -3.97 10.78 4.29
C SER A 169 -4.83 9.66 4.89
N VAL A 170 -4.90 9.60 6.22
CA VAL A 170 -5.67 8.56 6.93
C VAL A 170 -6.65 9.24 7.88
N THR A 171 -7.94 8.94 7.73
CA THR A 171 -9.01 9.51 8.57
C THR A 171 -9.29 8.67 9.83
N GLY A 172 -8.67 7.49 9.94
CA GLY A 172 -8.82 6.55 11.05
C GLY A 172 -7.48 6.03 11.58
N PRO A 173 -7.49 5.12 12.57
CA PRO A 173 -6.28 4.52 13.08
C PRO A 173 -5.63 3.60 12.05
N ILE A 174 -4.30 3.55 12.06
CA ILE A 174 -3.52 2.50 11.39
C ILE A 174 -3.33 1.37 12.40
N LEU A 175 -3.87 0.19 12.11
CA LEU A 175 -3.82 -0.98 13.00
C LEU A 175 -2.96 -2.08 12.37
N SER A 176 -2.13 -2.74 13.16
CA SER A 176 -1.53 -4.02 12.76
C SER A 176 -2.56 -5.14 12.88
N ALA A 177 -2.46 -6.17 12.03
CA ALA A 177 -3.35 -7.32 12.07
C ALA A 177 -3.18 -8.17 13.34
N THR A 178 -2.01 -8.13 13.97
CA THR A 178 -1.69 -8.82 15.23
C THR A 178 -0.88 -7.92 16.16
N ASN A 179 -0.93 -8.20 17.46
CA ASN A 179 -0.01 -7.57 18.40
C ASN A 179 1.44 -7.94 18.02
N ASP A 180 2.35 -6.97 18.04
CA ASP A 180 3.76 -7.13 17.66
C ASP A 180 3.98 -7.67 16.22
N GLY A 181 3.01 -7.48 15.31
CA GLY A 181 3.09 -8.01 13.94
C GLY A 181 3.74 -7.05 12.93
N SER A 182 3.54 -5.74 13.07
CA SER A 182 3.99 -4.74 12.11
C SER A 182 4.77 -3.61 12.79
N ALA A 183 5.91 -3.25 12.22
CA ALA A 183 6.73 -2.14 12.69
C ALA A 183 6.37 -0.82 12.02
N LEU A 184 6.62 0.29 12.71
CA LEU A 184 6.70 1.62 12.11
C LEU A 184 8.15 1.89 11.69
N GLY A 185 8.44 1.71 10.40
CA GLY A 185 9.79 1.82 9.85
C GLY A 185 10.62 0.54 10.02
N SER A 186 11.93 0.65 9.77
CA SER A 186 12.90 -0.45 9.87
C SER A 186 14.28 0.07 10.27
N ALA A 187 15.26 -0.82 10.51
CA ALA A 187 16.64 -0.46 10.82
C ALA A 187 17.35 0.33 9.69
N SER A 188 16.85 0.24 8.45
CA SER A 188 17.43 0.92 7.27
C SER A 188 16.50 1.95 6.63
N GLN A 189 15.24 2.02 7.07
CA GLN A 189 14.25 2.97 6.57
C GLN A 189 13.52 3.59 7.77
N ALA A 190 13.98 4.77 8.18
CA ALA A 190 13.41 5.52 9.28
C ALA A 190 12.52 6.66 8.79
N TRP A 191 11.62 7.11 9.64
CA TRP A 191 10.90 8.37 9.45
C TRP A 191 11.85 9.53 9.77
N SER A 192 11.75 10.62 9.03
CA SER A 192 12.49 11.85 9.34
C SER A 192 12.05 12.41 10.69
N ASP A 193 10.73 12.49 10.90
CA ASP A 193 10.11 13.17 12.03
C ASP A 193 8.88 12.42 12.53
N LEU A 194 8.50 12.68 13.78
CA LEU A 194 7.25 12.23 14.40
C LEU A 194 6.52 13.42 15.03
N PHE A 195 5.38 13.81 14.44
CA PHE A 195 4.54 14.88 14.96
C PHE A 195 3.27 14.28 15.60
N LEU A 196 3.09 14.53 16.90
CA LEU A 196 1.93 14.08 17.67
C LEU A 196 1.15 15.30 18.19
N ALA A 197 -0.17 15.18 18.28
CA ALA A 197 -1.00 16.21 18.91
C ALA A 197 -0.75 16.28 20.42
N GLU A 198 -1.15 17.40 21.06
CA GLU A 198 -1.19 17.48 22.52
C GLU A 198 -2.10 16.37 23.07
N GLY A 199 -1.64 15.67 24.10
CA GLY A 199 -2.29 14.46 24.64
C GLY A 199 -2.02 13.18 23.85
N GLY A 200 -1.22 13.22 22.78
CA GLY A 200 -0.75 12.04 22.08
C GLY A 200 0.04 11.11 23.01
N VAL A 201 -0.19 9.81 22.89
CA VAL A 201 0.40 8.77 23.76
C VAL A 201 1.18 7.77 22.94
N ILE A 202 2.44 7.54 23.30
CA ILE A 202 3.15 6.30 22.94
C ILE A 202 2.89 5.31 24.07
N ASN A 203 2.30 4.16 23.75
CA ASN A 203 1.75 3.23 24.73
C ASN A 203 2.28 1.83 24.51
N TRP A 204 2.94 1.27 25.53
CA TRP A 204 3.43 -0.11 25.54
C TRP A 204 2.55 -0.98 26.43
N ASP A 205 2.31 -2.20 25.95
CA ASP A 205 1.53 -3.25 26.63
C ASP A 205 0.21 -2.75 27.23
N ASN A 206 -0.53 -1.95 26.45
CA ASN A 206 -1.83 -1.40 26.82
C ASN A 206 -1.84 -0.65 28.17
N GLY A 207 -0.76 0.07 28.47
CA GLY A 207 -0.67 1.01 29.59
C GLY A 207 0.36 0.65 30.65
N ASP A 208 1.10 -0.44 30.49
CA ASP A 208 2.23 -0.77 31.37
C ASP A 208 3.30 0.33 31.34
N ALA A 209 3.59 0.87 30.15
CA ALA A 209 4.40 2.08 30.02
C ALA A 209 3.78 3.06 29.03
N THR A 210 3.85 4.36 29.35
CA THR A 210 3.36 5.43 28.46
C THR A 210 4.29 6.63 28.42
N LEU A 211 4.32 7.29 27.26
CA LEU A 211 4.91 8.61 27.07
C LEU A 211 3.81 9.56 26.59
N THR A 212 3.44 10.54 27.43
CA THR A 212 2.32 11.47 27.16
C THR A 212 2.76 12.91 27.29
N GLN A 213 2.45 13.74 26.29
CA GLN A 213 2.70 15.18 26.35
C GLN A 213 1.42 15.94 26.72
N SER A 214 1.51 16.86 27.67
CA SER A 214 0.47 17.85 27.97
C SER A 214 1.07 19.08 28.64
N GLY A 215 0.63 20.29 28.26
CA GLY A 215 1.04 21.52 28.93
C GLY A 215 2.56 21.69 29.00
N ASN A 216 3.25 21.44 27.89
CA ASN A 216 4.72 21.48 27.77
C ASN A 216 5.47 20.48 28.69
N THR A 217 4.77 19.50 29.24
CA THR A 217 5.33 18.46 30.11
C THR A 217 5.23 17.12 29.39
N LEU A 218 6.31 16.36 29.41
CA LEU A 218 6.36 14.98 28.91
C LEU A 218 6.40 14.03 30.11
N THR A 219 5.36 13.23 30.28
CA THR A 219 5.19 12.32 31.41
C THR A 219 5.52 10.90 30.97
N VAL A 220 6.39 10.23 31.72
CA VAL A 220 6.59 8.77 31.65
C VAL A 220 5.72 8.13 32.73
N GLY A 221 4.71 7.37 32.33
CA GLY A 221 3.81 6.65 33.23
C GLY A 221 4.13 5.16 33.22
N GLY A 222 4.07 4.50 34.39
CA GLY A 222 4.24 3.04 34.53
C GLY A 222 5.66 2.50 34.32
N ALA A 223 6.57 3.31 33.76
CA ALA A 223 7.98 2.97 33.56
C ALA A 223 8.95 3.96 34.22
N GLU A 224 10.18 3.50 34.43
CA GLU A 224 11.32 4.35 34.80
C GLU A 224 12.03 4.86 33.55
N LEU A 225 12.30 6.17 33.51
CA LEU A 225 13.17 6.75 32.48
C LEU A 225 14.63 6.52 32.88
N ILE A 226 15.27 5.54 32.26
CA ILE A 226 16.71 5.32 32.39
C ILE A 226 17.44 6.15 31.33
N LEU A 227 18.24 7.11 31.76
CA LEU A 227 19.17 7.82 30.89
C LEU A 227 20.52 7.12 31.00
N ASP A 228 20.99 6.52 29.91
CA ASP A 228 22.22 5.74 29.94
C ASP A 228 23.40 6.65 30.35
N PRO A 229 24.10 6.34 31.46
CA PRO A 229 25.31 7.03 31.89
C PRO A 229 26.44 7.07 30.85
N ALA A 230 26.42 6.23 29.81
CA ALA A 230 27.48 6.13 28.81
C ALA A 230 27.73 7.42 27.98
N ILE A 231 26.83 8.41 28.06
CA ILE A 231 26.99 9.75 27.44
C ILE A 231 27.27 10.86 28.49
N GLY A 232 27.24 10.52 29.79
CA GLY A 232 27.54 11.40 30.94
C GLY A 232 26.44 12.41 31.32
N PRO A 233 26.36 12.87 32.60
CA PRO A 233 26.82 12.27 33.86
C PRO A 233 25.86 11.16 34.31
N THR A 234 26.39 10.21 35.07
CA THR A 234 25.79 8.92 35.38
C THR A 234 24.70 8.93 36.46
N ASP A 235 23.94 10.02 36.55
CA ASP A 235 23.01 10.18 37.65
C ASP A 235 21.75 10.90 37.18
N VAL A 236 20.60 10.36 37.58
CA VAL A 236 19.24 10.89 37.30
C VAL A 236 19.07 12.30 37.86
N SER A 237 20.00 12.75 38.71
CA SER A 237 20.14 14.12 39.22
C SER A 237 20.69 15.11 38.19
N SER A 238 21.28 14.66 37.07
CA SER A 238 21.80 15.51 35.99
C SER A 238 20.71 16.14 35.10
N VAL A 239 19.49 15.59 35.12
CA VAL A 239 18.32 16.15 34.40
C VAL A 239 17.48 17.12 35.24
N GLY A 240 18.12 17.83 36.17
CA GLY A 240 17.50 18.95 36.87
C GLY A 240 16.72 18.55 38.12
N PHE A 241 17.27 17.68 38.96
CA PHE A 241 16.70 17.49 40.29
C PHE A 241 16.86 18.80 41.11
N ARG A 242 15.74 19.47 41.41
CA ARG A 242 15.72 20.81 42.05
C ARG A 242 16.08 20.82 43.54
N ALA A 243 16.16 19.65 44.18
CA ALA A 243 16.45 19.51 45.61
C ALA A 243 17.78 18.76 45.84
N VAL A 244 18.08 18.42 47.09
CA VAL A 244 19.23 17.56 47.45
C VAL A 244 18.64 16.26 48.01
N PRO A 245 18.65 15.13 47.27
CA PRO A 245 18.01 13.89 47.72
C PRO A 245 18.64 13.33 49.00
N GLN A 246 17.81 12.80 49.91
CA GLN A 246 18.25 12.29 51.20
C GLN A 246 18.70 10.83 51.15
N ASN A 247 19.89 10.57 51.70
CA ASN A 247 20.37 9.25 52.09
C ASN A 247 20.57 9.22 53.62
N SER A 248 19.60 8.69 54.37
CA SER A 248 19.66 8.65 55.85
C SER A 248 20.40 7.41 56.34
N GLN A 249 21.42 7.59 57.19
CA GLN A 249 22.32 6.54 57.65
C GLN A 249 22.42 6.54 59.18
N SER A 250 22.00 5.44 59.81
CA SER A 250 22.09 5.21 61.27
C SER A 250 23.22 4.24 61.65
N ALA A 251 24.28 4.20 60.84
CA ALA A 251 25.45 3.35 61.00
C ALA A 251 26.67 4.05 60.37
N ALA A 252 27.88 3.56 60.66
CA ALA A 252 29.05 4.03 59.91
C ALA A 252 28.85 3.71 58.42
N TYR A 253 29.18 4.67 57.54
CA TYR A 253 28.81 4.61 56.13
C TYR A 253 30.00 4.98 55.25
N THR A 254 30.17 4.31 54.12
CA THR A 254 31.12 4.70 53.07
C THR A 254 30.30 5.15 51.88
N ALA A 255 30.52 6.39 51.45
CA ALA A 255 29.80 6.96 50.32
C ALA A 255 30.08 6.16 49.04
N VAL A 256 29.06 6.06 48.19
CA VAL A 256 29.11 5.35 46.91
C VAL A 256 28.83 6.31 45.76
N LEU A 257 29.11 5.90 44.52
CA LEU A 257 28.98 6.79 43.36
C LEU A 257 27.58 7.42 43.24
N SER A 258 26.53 6.68 43.64
CA SER A 258 25.14 7.15 43.64
C SER A 258 24.79 8.16 44.75
N ASP A 259 25.75 8.55 45.61
CA ASP A 259 25.60 9.67 46.55
C ASP A 259 25.94 11.03 45.92
N ALA A 260 26.37 11.06 44.66
CA ALA A 260 26.66 12.31 43.96
C ALA A 260 25.44 13.24 43.97
N GLY A 261 25.62 14.46 44.48
CA GLY A 261 24.55 15.46 44.59
C GLY A 261 23.54 15.21 45.72
N LYS A 262 23.73 14.18 46.56
CA LYS A 262 22.85 13.88 47.71
C LYS A 262 23.33 14.52 49.01
N HIS A 263 22.48 14.46 50.02
CA HIS A 263 22.90 14.65 51.41
C HIS A 263 22.81 13.34 52.20
N ILE A 264 23.89 13.02 52.92
CA ILE A 264 23.98 11.90 53.84
C ILE A 264 23.62 12.42 55.23
N LEU A 265 22.48 11.96 55.76
CA LEU A 265 21.95 12.38 57.05
C LEU A 265 22.36 11.38 58.15
N HIS A 266 22.94 11.88 59.24
CA HIS A 266 22.97 11.19 60.53
C HIS A 266 21.77 11.62 61.39
N PRO A 267 20.77 10.75 61.60
CA PRO A 267 19.49 11.14 62.18
C PRO A 267 19.53 11.24 63.71
N THR A 268 18.65 12.07 64.29
CA THR A 268 18.53 12.24 65.75
C THR A 268 18.31 10.95 66.54
N ALA A 269 17.70 9.94 65.93
CA ALA A 269 17.45 8.64 66.56
C ALA A 269 18.74 7.83 66.81
N ASP A 270 19.84 8.15 66.12
CA ASP A 270 21.13 7.48 66.25
C ASP A 270 22.10 8.30 67.10
N ASN A 271 22.00 8.23 68.43
CA ASN A 271 22.91 8.97 69.32
C ASN A 271 24.26 8.26 69.51
N ASN A 272 24.89 7.81 68.43
CA ASN A 272 26.22 7.22 68.44
C ASN A 272 27.20 8.11 67.68
N ALA A 273 28.49 8.05 68.04
CA ALA A 273 29.50 8.64 67.19
C ALA A 273 29.61 7.81 65.90
N ARG A 274 29.56 8.47 64.74
CA ARG A 274 29.63 7.80 63.42
C ARG A 274 30.82 8.25 62.61
N THR A 275 31.25 7.39 61.72
CA THR A 275 32.24 7.73 60.69
C THR A 275 31.57 7.59 59.34
N PHE A 276 31.49 8.70 58.61
CA PHE A 276 31.06 8.74 57.22
C PHE A 276 32.29 8.94 56.35
N THR A 277 32.58 7.99 55.46
CA THR A 277 33.83 7.93 54.72
C THR A 277 33.61 8.31 53.28
N ILE A 278 34.37 9.30 52.80
CA ILE A 278 34.57 9.51 51.37
C ILE A 278 35.59 8.45 50.92
N PRO A 279 35.22 7.51 50.02
CA PRO A 279 36.12 6.46 49.56
C PRO A 279 37.30 7.05 48.76
N ALA A 280 38.38 6.26 48.64
CA ALA A 280 39.49 6.61 47.77
C ALA A 280 39.05 6.65 46.31
N ASN A 281 39.65 7.54 45.50
CA ASN A 281 39.39 7.61 44.07
C ASN A 281 39.68 6.27 43.36
N ALA A 282 40.62 5.47 43.88
CA ALA A 282 40.93 4.16 43.34
C ALA A 282 39.78 3.14 43.51
N SER A 283 38.93 3.29 44.53
CA SER A 283 37.77 2.42 44.77
C SER A 283 36.48 2.97 44.16
N VAL A 284 36.28 4.29 44.23
CA VAL A 284 35.10 4.99 43.70
C VAL A 284 35.57 6.30 43.08
N ALA A 285 35.68 6.32 41.75
CA ALA A 285 36.15 7.48 41.01
C ALA A 285 34.99 8.46 40.75
N TYR A 286 34.76 9.37 41.69
CA TYR A 286 33.81 10.46 41.48
C TYR A 286 34.32 11.43 40.40
N PRO A 287 33.46 11.90 39.49
CA PRO A 287 33.79 12.99 38.58
C PRO A 287 34.25 14.25 39.34
N ILE A 288 35.16 15.02 38.74
CA ILE A 288 35.52 16.35 39.25
C ILE A 288 34.27 17.22 39.22
N GLY A 289 34.00 17.95 40.30
CA GLY A 289 32.78 18.75 40.48
C GLY A 289 31.67 18.06 41.28
N THR A 290 31.77 16.76 41.59
CA THR A 290 30.79 16.11 42.47
C THR A 290 30.74 16.78 43.83
N ALA A 291 29.52 17.06 44.31
CA ALA A 291 29.25 17.53 45.66
C ALA A 291 28.55 16.43 46.48
N ILE A 292 28.98 16.25 47.73
CA ILE A 292 28.31 15.39 48.72
C ILE A 292 28.10 16.23 49.98
N THR A 293 26.84 16.33 50.42
CA THR A 293 26.51 17.07 51.65
C THR A 293 26.37 16.09 52.82
N PHE A 294 26.92 16.44 53.97
CA PHE A 294 26.79 15.71 55.21
C PHE A 294 25.98 16.57 56.18
N ILE A 295 24.94 15.99 56.78
CA ILE A 295 24.15 16.63 57.82
C ILE A 295 24.20 15.76 59.07
N ASN A 296 24.61 16.35 60.19
CA ASN A 296 24.65 15.67 61.47
C ASN A 296 23.61 16.28 62.42
N GLN A 297 22.61 15.51 62.86
CA GLN A 297 21.62 16.02 63.81
C GLN A 297 21.98 15.76 65.29
N ILE A 298 22.86 14.80 65.60
CA ILE A 298 23.16 14.41 66.98
C ILE A 298 24.57 13.83 67.13
N ASN A 299 25.15 13.91 68.33
CA ASN A 299 26.48 13.38 68.63
C ASN A 299 27.55 13.93 67.65
N THR A 300 28.57 13.13 67.35
CA THR A 300 29.72 13.52 66.52
C THR A 300 29.81 12.62 65.30
N VAL A 301 29.95 13.22 64.12
CA VAL A 301 30.26 12.51 62.87
C VAL A 301 31.68 12.83 62.45
N THR A 302 32.52 11.82 62.26
CA THR A 302 33.80 11.96 61.58
C THR A 302 33.58 11.80 60.09
N ILE A 303 33.82 12.85 59.31
CA ILE A 303 33.90 12.79 57.85
C ILE A 303 35.32 12.35 57.51
N ALA A 304 35.48 11.07 57.25
CA ALA A 304 36.76 10.46 56.97
C ALA A 304 37.12 10.53 55.48
N ILE A 305 38.41 10.65 55.21
CA ILE A 305 39.02 10.45 53.90
C ILE A 305 40.14 9.41 54.08
N THR A 306 40.34 8.52 53.12
CA THR A 306 41.33 7.45 53.21
C THR A 306 42.68 7.89 52.61
N THR A 307 43.00 7.43 51.39
CA THR A 307 44.26 7.77 50.68
C THR A 307 44.18 9.10 49.93
N ASP A 308 42.97 9.59 49.68
CA ASP A 308 42.72 10.88 49.07
C ASP A 308 42.93 12.02 50.08
N THR A 309 42.99 13.26 49.60
CA THR A 309 43.14 14.47 50.41
C THR A 309 41.81 15.20 50.56
N LEU A 310 41.39 15.46 51.79
CA LEU A 310 40.26 16.35 52.12
C LEU A 310 40.83 17.66 52.71
N VAL A 311 40.62 18.78 52.02
CA VAL A 311 41.12 20.11 52.37
C VAL A 311 40.00 20.92 53.03
N LEU A 312 40.24 21.49 54.22
CA LEU A 312 39.28 22.40 54.85
C LEU A 312 39.34 23.78 54.17
N ALA A 313 38.21 24.26 53.68
CA ALA A 313 38.13 25.62 53.16
C ALA A 313 38.48 26.66 54.24
N GLY A 314 39.14 27.74 53.84
CA GLY A 314 39.60 28.79 54.76
C GLY A 314 40.96 28.49 55.38
N SER A 315 41.10 27.42 56.17
CA SER A 315 42.37 27.11 56.86
C SER A 315 43.38 26.35 56.01
N GLY A 316 42.92 25.60 55.00
CA GLY A 316 43.78 24.74 54.17
C GLY A 316 44.31 23.49 54.87
N ALA A 317 43.89 23.22 56.12
CA ALA A 317 44.23 21.98 56.81
C ALA A 317 43.78 20.76 56.00
N THR A 318 44.41 19.60 56.20
CA THR A 318 44.11 18.35 55.49
C THR A 318 43.67 17.23 56.43
N GLY A 319 43.05 16.17 55.90
CA GLY A 319 42.66 14.97 56.65
C GLY A 319 41.17 14.92 57.01
N SER A 320 40.79 13.96 57.86
CA SER A 320 39.41 13.80 58.34
C SER A 320 38.90 15.04 59.07
N ARG A 321 37.58 15.26 59.02
CA ARG A 321 36.91 16.36 59.73
C ARG A 321 35.91 15.84 60.74
N THR A 322 35.71 16.62 61.79
CA THR A 322 34.68 16.35 62.79
C THR A 322 33.52 17.29 62.56
N LEU A 323 32.33 16.73 62.34
CA LEU A 323 31.08 17.46 62.23
C LEU A 323 30.28 17.27 63.52
N ALA A 324 30.18 18.32 64.32
CA ALA A 324 29.41 18.28 65.57
C ALA A 324 27.89 18.24 65.30
N ALA A 325 27.11 17.96 66.34
CA ALA A 325 25.66 17.93 66.26
C ALA A 325 25.08 19.24 65.71
N ASN A 326 24.02 19.13 64.93
CA ASN A 326 23.41 20.21 64.13
C ASN A 326 24.38 20.88 63.13
N GLY A 327 25.41 20.15 62.71
CA GLY A 327 26.36 20.59 61.69
C GLY A 327 25.91 20.23 60.28
N VAL A 328 26.34 21.04 59.32
CA VAL A 328 26.22 20.76 57.88
C VAL A 328 27.55 21.04 57.20
N ALA A 329 28.01 20.14 56.34
CA ALA A 329 29.21 20.32 55.56
C ALA A 329 29.06 19.73 54.15
N THR A 330 29.53 20.42 53.14
CA THR A 330 29.54 19.92 51.76
C THR A 330 30.98 19.74 51.30
N ALA A 331 31.32 18.54 50.84
CA ALA A 331 32.58 18.23 50.19
C ALA A 331 32.41 18.27 48.67
N ILE A 332 33.33 18.91 47.95
CA ILE A 332 33.35 19.04 46.49
C ILE A 332 34.65 18.45 45.94
N LYS A 333 34.56 17.56 44.95
CA LYS A 333 35.72 16.98 44.26
C LYS A 333 36.37 18.04 43.39
N ILE A 334 37.63 18.39 43.64
CA ILE A 334 38.34 19.46 42.90
C ILE A 334 39.52 18.95 42.06
N ALA A 335 39.99 17.73 42.31
CA ALA A 335 40.97 17.02 41.50
C ALA A 335 40.85 15.51 41.73
N SER A 336 41.52 14.67 40.93
CA SER A 336 41.39 13.20 40.99
C SER A 336 41.55 12.61 42.38
N THR A 337 42.39 13.16 43.26
CA THR A 337 42.57 12.68 44.64
C THR A 337 42.33 13.78 45.68
N THR A 338 41.68 14.88 45.32
CA THR A 338 41.48 16.03 46.23
C THR A 338 40.03 16.48 46.30
N TRP A 339 39.55 16.65 47.52
CA TRP A 339 38.26 17.22 47.88
C TRP A 339 38.47 18.49 48.69
N ILE A 340 37.64 19.51 48.49
CA ILE A 340 37.52 20.66 49.40
C ILE A 340 36.22 20.53 50.18
N ILE A 341 36.24 20.84 51.48
CA ILE A 341 35.05 20.78 52.34
C ILE A 341 34.86 22.07 53.10
N SER A 342 33.61 22.50 53.24
CA SER A 342 33.21 23.67 54.03
C SER A 342 31.88 23.41 54.71
N GLY A 343 31.67 24.03 55.86
CA GLY A 343 30.44 23.84 56.63
C GLY A 343 30.42 24.57 57.96
N THR A 344 29.27 24.55 58.61
CA THR A 344 29.08 25.05 59.98
C THR A 344 29.24 23.89 60.96
N ASN A 345 29.86 24.15 62.11
CA ASN A 345 30.19 23.14 63.14
C ASN A 345 31.12 22.02 62.64
N LEU A 346 31.96 22.35 61.65
CA LEU A 346 32.97 21.49 61.08
C LEU A 346 34.36 21.90 61.59
N THR A 347 35.14 20.95 62.09
CA THR A 347 36.53 21.14 62.52
C THR A 347 37.50 20.17 61.88
#